data_AF-A0A811TXW3-F1
#
_entry.id   AF-A0A811TXW3-F1
#
_cell.length_a   1.000
_cell.length_b   1.000
_cell.length_c   1.000
_cell.angle_alpha   90.00
_cell.angle_beta   90.00
_cell.angle_gamma   90.00
#
_symmetry.space_group_name_H-M   'P 1'
#
loop_
_entity.id
_entity.type
_entity.pdbx_description
1 polymer ?
#
loop_
_entity_poly.entity_id
_entity_poly.type
_entity_poly.pdbx_seq_one_letter_code
_entity_poly.pdbx_strand_id
1 'polypeptide(L)'
;MYEDLSILMRSYKIMLKKSGQKTPRIELVEIGPSADLSIRRTKIASEDLYKQARKQPKQLQPKKKKNLTYDELGNTHGRVHLGKQNVTKIQTRRVKGLKKTPEEKRESRQKKKDLIKAAARELLKNTE
;
A
#
# COMPACT_ATOMS: atom_id res chain seq x y z
N MET A 1 46.20 5.16 -19.22
CA MET A 1 45.50 4.51 -18.09
C MET A 1 45.15 5.49 -16.95
N TYR A 2 45.01 6.78 -17.23
CA TYR A 2 44.15 7.71 -16.47
C TYR A 2 43.74 8.83 -17.43
N GLU A 3 42.77 8.54 -18.30
CA GLU A 3 42.11 9.56 -19.13
C GLU A 3 40.92 10.22 -18.38
N ASP A 4 40.76 9.89 -17.08
CA ASP A 4 39.43 9.82 -16.47
C ASP A 4 38.97 11.09 -15.74
N LEU A 5 39.69 12.22 -15.88
CA LEU A 5 39.33 13.50 -15.24
C LEU A 5 39.11 14.65 -16.26
N SER A 6 38.78 14.31 -17.51
CA SER A 6 38.40 15.28 -18.54
C SER A 6 36.87 15.32 -18.71
N ILE A 7 36.30 16.54 -18.69
CA ILE A 7 34.87 16.81 -18.90
C ILE A 7 34.73 17.54 -20.24
N LEU A 8 34.02 16.94 -21.18
CA LEU A 8 33.72 17.54 -22.47
C LEU A 8 32.39 18.30 -22.40
N MET A 9 32.46 19.62 -22.47
CA MET A 9 31.29 20.48 -22.61
C MET A 9 30.99 20.66 -24.10
N ARG A 10 29.79 20.25 -24.52
CA ARG A 10 29.28 20.40 -25.90
C ARG A 10 27.84 20.92 -25.85
N SER A 11 27.52 21.88 -26.70
CA SER A 11 26.18 22.50 -26.78
C SER A 11 25.56 22.28 -28.15
N TYR A 12 24.35 21.72 -28.15
CA TYR A 12 23.64 21.33 -29.37
C TYR A 12 22.28 21.98 -29.48
N LYS A 13 21.90 22.33 -30.71
CA LYS A 13 20.53 22.62 -31.13
C LYS A 13 19.80 21.34 -31.41
N ILE A 14 18.57 21.24 -30.93
CA ILE A 14 17.66 20.15 -31.29
C ILE A 14 16.93 20.55 -32.58
N MET A 15 17.08 19.76 -33.64
CA MET A 15 16.28 19.83 -34.86
C MET A 15 15.31 18.65 -34.91
N LEU A 16 14.02 18.95 -34.99
CA LEU A 16 12.96 17.95 -35.05
C LEU A 16 12.57 17.69 -36.51
N LYS A 17 12.79 16.46 -36.98
CA LYS A 17 12.43 15.98 -38.32
C LYS A 17 11.21 15.06 -38.25
N LYS A 18 10.48 14.97 -39.36
CA LYS A 18 9.33 14.07 -39.49
C LYS A 18 9.78 12.60 -39.40
N SER A 19 9.14 11.82 -38.53
CA SER A 19 9.44 10.40 -38.27
C SER A 19 8.33 9.43 -38.67
N GLY A 20 7.11 9.91 -38.92
CA GLY A 20 5.93 9.08 -39.19
C GLY A 20 5.21 8.55 -37.94
N GLN A 21 5.70 8.83 -36.73
CA GLN A 21 5.04 8.54 -35.45
C GLN A 21 4.74 9.83 -34.66
N LYS A 22 4.06 9.72 -33.51
CA LYS A 22 3.77 10.86 -32.62
C LYS A 22 5.05 11.53 -32.09
N THR A 23 6.14 10.78 -31.95
CA THR A 23 7.45 11.28 -31.52
C THR A 23 8.32 11.66 -32.73
N PRO A 24 8.80 12.91 -32.84
CA PRO A 24 9.63 13.34 -33.97
C PRO A 24 11.03 12.70 -33.94
N ARG A 25 11.70 12.65 -35.10
CA ARG A 25 13.10 12.23 -35.18
C ARG A 25 13.99 13.41 -34.78
N ILE A 26 14.85 13.21 -33.79
CA ILE A 26 15.72 14.25 -33.26
C ILE A 26 17.08 14.18 -33.97
N GLU A 27 17.54 15.31 -34.51
CA GLU A 27 18.88 15.53 -35.02
C GLU A 27 19.53 16.66 -34.24
N LEU A 28 20.83 16.58 -34.00
CA LEU A 28 21.57 17.58 -33.22
C LEU A 28 22.52 18.36 -34.13
N VAL A 29 22.54 19.68 -33.98
CA VAL A 29 23.51 20.56 -34.64
C VAL A 29 24.32 21.27 -33.56
N GLU A 30 25.64 21.19 -33.63
CA GLU A 30 26.49 21.89 -32.67
C GLU A 30 26.36 23.41 -32.89
N ILE A 31 26.04 24.13 -31.81
CA ILE A 31 26.00 25.61 -31.80
C ILE A 31 27.22 26.16 -31.04
N GLY A 32 27.80 25.37 -30.15
CA GLY A 32 28.86 25.78 -29.23
C GLY A 32 28.33 26.53 -27.99
N PRO A 33 29.20 26.87 -27.01
CA PRO A 33 30.64 26.62 -26.96
C PRO A 33 30.99 25.14 -26.74
N SER A 34 32.17 24.77 -27.25
CA SER A 34 32.77 23.44 -27.16
C SER A 34 34.05 23.57 -26.34
N ALA A 35 34.14 22.92 -25.18
CA ALA A 35 35.30 23.04 -24.30
C ALA A 35 35.62 21.73 -23.61
N ASP A 36 36.92 21.50 -23.39
CA ASP A 36 37.42 20.32 -22.70
C ASP A 36 38.03 20.79 -21.38
N LEU A 37 37.43 20.35 -20.27
CA LEU A 37 37.78 20.79 -18.93
C LEU A 37 38.52 19.68 -18.22
N SER A 38 39.74 19.94 -17.76
CA SER A 38 40.48 19.02 -16.88
C SER A 38 40.27 19.39 -15.42
N ILE A 39 39.89 18.43 -14.58
CA ILE A 39 39.82 18.65 -13.13
C ILE A 39 41.26 18.69 -12.57
N ARG A 40 41.60 19.75 -11.83
CA ARG A 40 42.93 19.91 -11.21
C ARG A 40 42.87 19.82 -9.68
N ARG A 41 42.42 20.89 -9.02
CA ARG A 41 42.34 20.96 -7.55
C ARG A 41 40.88 20.89 -7.11
N THR A 42 40.61 20.14 -6.04
CA THR A 42 39.27 20.01 -5.45
C THR A 42 39.27 20.48 -4.01
N LYS A 43 38.30 21.33 -3.65
CA LYS A 43 38.01 21.71 -2.26
C LYS A 43 36.57 21.35 -1.96
N ILE A 44 36.38 20.22 -1.29
CA ILE A 44 35.05 19.73 -0.91
C ILE A 44 34.61 20.45 0.37
N ALA A 45 33.33 20.77 0.47
CA ALA A 45 32.75 21.38 1.65
C ALA A 45 32.74 20.41 2.85
N SER A 46 32.73 20.95 4.07
CA SER A 46 32.48 20.14 5.28
C SER A 46 31.06 19.57 5.26
N GLU A 47 30.87 18.46 5.97
CA GLU A 47 29.59 17.73 5.97
C GLU A 47 28.44 18.58 6.52
N ASP A 48 28.70 19.40 7.54
CA ASP A 48 27.70 20.27 8.16
C ASP A 48 27.20 21.35 7.17
N LEU A 49 28.12 21.98 6.44
CA LEU A 49 27.78 23.00 5.45
C LEU A 49 27.02 22.37 4.27
N TYR A 50 27.40 21.16 3.86
CA TYR A 50 26.70 20.41 2.83
C TYR A 50 25.28 20.00 3.24
N LYS A 51 25.05 19.65 4.51
CA LYS A 51 23.72 19.37 5.06
C LYS A 51 22.85 20.63 5.13
N GLN A 52 23.42 21.75 5.55
CA GLN A 52 22.71 23.02 5.65
C GLN A 52 22.29 23.54 4.27
N ALA A 53 23.19 23.55 3.28
CA ALA A 53 22.91 24.06 1.94
C ALA A 53 21.83 23.25 1.19
N ARG A 54 21.72 21.94 1.46
CA ARG A 54 20.71 21.06 0.84
C ARG A 54 19.40 20.94 1.63
N LYS A 55 19.22 21.73 2.68
CA LYS A 55 18.00 21.71 3.48
C LYS A 55 16.83 22.25 2.66
N GLN A 56 15.92 21.37 2.25
CA GLN A 56 14.70 21.79 1.57
C GLN A 56 13.71 22.44 2.57
N PRO A 57 12.99 23.50 2.17
CA PRO A 57 11.99 24.12 3.02
C PRO A 57 10.86 23.15 3.34
N LYS A 58 10.41 23.15 4.60
CA LYS A 58 9.39 22.20 5.11
C LYS A 58 8.04 22.35 4.39
N GLN A 59 7.75 23.52 3.83
CA GLN A 59 6.55 23.79 3.05
C GLN A 59 6.54 23.04 1.72
N LEU A 60 7.71 22.82 1.11
CA LEU A 60 7.83 22.11 -0.17
C LEU A 60 7.67 20.59 -0.01
N GLN A 61 7.96 20.08 1.18
CA GLN A 61 7.77 18.68 1.55
C GLN A 61 6.59 18.54 2.51
N PRO A 62 5.34 18.56 2.01
CA PRO A 62 4.18 18.33 2.86
C PRO A 62 4.28 16.93 3.48
N LYS A 63 4.38 16.89 4.81
CA LYS A 63 4.38 15.63 5.55
C LYS A 63 3.02 14.96 5.37
N LYS A 64 3.00 13.76 4.80
CA LYS A 64 1.79 12.94 4.72
C LYS A 64 1.33 12.62 6.14
N LYS A 65 0.13 13.09 6.50
CA LYS A 65 -0.55 12.72 7.75
C LYS A 65 -1.26 11.39 7.51
N LYS A 66 -0.99 10.37 8.33
CA LYS A 66 -1.59 9.04 8.18
C LYS A 66 -3.11 9.13 8.34
N ASN A 67 -3.85 8.38 7.52
CA ASN A 67 -5.32 8.30 7.52
C ASN A 67 -6.04 9.62 7.19
N LEU A 68 -5.33 10.64 6.69
CA LEU A 68 -5.92 11.87 6.22
C LEU A 68 -5.64 12.01 4.72
N THR A 69 -6.68 12.18 3.92
CA THR A 69 -6.58 12.39 2.47
C THR A 69 -7.30 13.66 2.08
N TYR A 70 -6.83 14.31 1.01
CA TYR A 70 -7.42 15.51 0.45
C TYR A 70 -8.02 15.17 -0.90
N ASP A 71 -9.24 15.66 -1.15
CA ASP A 71 -9.91 15.52 -2.43
C ASP A 71 -9.49 16.62 -3.41
N GLU A 72 -9.78 16.47 -4.70
CA GLU A 72 -9.48 17.46 -5.75
C GLU A 72 -10.18 18.81 -5.49
N LEU A 73 -11.34 18.76 -4.79
CA LEU A 73 -12.10 19.92 -4.33
C LEU A 73 -11.61 20.49 -2.98
N GLY A 74 -10.55 19.94 -2.39
CA GLY A 74 -9.97 20.43 -1.13
C GLY A 74 -10.61 19.90 0.16
N ASN A 75 -11.59 19.00 0.06
CA ASN A 75 -12.22 18.38 1.24
C ASN A 75 -11.27 17.42 1.96
N THR A 76 -11.27 17.46 3.29
CA THR A 76 -10.43 16.58 4.13
C THR A 76 -11.20 15.32 4.53
N HIS A 77 -10.68 14.15 4.15
CA HIS A 77 -11.25 12.85 4.46
C HIS A 77 -10.40 12.11 5.49
N GLY A 78 -11.02 11.67 6.59
CA GLY A 78 -10.39 10.85 7.62
C GLY A 78 -10.80 9.38 7.50
N ARG A 79 -9.85 8.46 7.41
CA ARG A 79 -10.15 7.02 7.36
C ARG A 79 -10.12 6.38 8.74
N VAL A 80 -11.27 5.89 9.19
CA VAL A 80 -11.40 5.09 10.41
C VAL A 80 -11.27 3.61 10.05
N HIS A 81 -10.30 2.92 10.64
CA HIS A 81 -10.12 1.48 10.45
C HIS A 81 -10.78 0.74 11.60
N LEU A 82 -12.00 0.26 11.38
CA LEU A 82 -12.69 -0.62 12.33
C LEU A 82 -12.04 -2.01 12.30
N GLY A 83 -11.68 -2.54 13.47
CA GLY A 83 -11.21 -3.90 13.59
C GLY A 83 -12.33 -4.93 13.38
N LYS A 84 -11.97 -6.21 13.26
CA LYS A 84 -12.95 -7.30 13.17
C LYS A 84 -13.72 -7.45 14.49
N GLN A 85 -15.04 -7.26 14.46
CA GLN A 85 -15.90 -7.41 15.64
C GLN A 85 -16.31 -8.88 15.83
N ASN A 86 -15.77 -9.55 16.86
CA ASN A 86 -16.09 -10.94 17.18
C ASN A 86 -17.27 -11.02 18.17
N VAL A 87 -18.50 -10.91 17.67
CA VAL A 87 -19.74 -10.93 18.49
C VAL A 87 -20.00 -12.30 19.12
N THR A 88 -19.50 -13.38 18.51
CA THR A 88 -19.71 -14.76 18.96
C THR A 88 -19.05 -15.09 20.30
N LYS A 89 -18.04 -14.31 20.73
CA LYS A 89 -17.42 -14.46 22.05
C LYS A 89 -18.25 -13.83 23.18
N ILE A 90 -19.24 -13.01 22.84
CA ILE A 90 -20.04 -12.29 23.82
C ILE A 90 -21.08 -13.24 24.40
N GLN A 91 -20.87 -13.68 25.64
CA GLN A 91 -21.87 -14.43 26.38
C GLN A 91 -22.99 -13.48 26.83
N THR A 92 -24.22 -13.77 26.46
CA THR A 92 -25.39 -13.02 26.93
C THR A 92 -25.75 -13.38 28.36
N ARG A 93 -26.44 -12.46 29.05
CA ARG A 93 -26.90 -12.67 30.43
C ARG A 93 -27.86 -13.86 30.48
N ARG A 94 -27.52 -14.87 31.30
CA ARG A 94 -28.35 -16.08 31.50
C ARG A 94 -29.50 -15.82 32.49
N VAL A 95 -30.51 -15.07 32.04
CA VAL A 95 -31.73 -14.81 32.82
C VAL A 95 -32.58 -16.07 32.97
N LYS A 96 -33.41 -16.13 34.01
CA LYS A 96 -34.26 -17.30 34.30
C LYS A 96 -35.21 -17.64 33.16
N GLY A 97 -35.76 -16.64 32.45
CA GLY A 97 -36.67 -16.86 31.32
C GLY A 97 -36.04 -17.50 30.08
N LEU A 98 -34.70 -17.48 29.95
CA LEU A 98 -33.99 -18.15 28.85
C LEU A 98 -33.56 -19.57 29.20
N LYS A 99 -33.80 -20.01 30.45
CA LYS A 99 -33.48 -21.38 30.87
C LYS A 99 -34.66 -22.28 30.52
N LYS A 100 -34.40 -23.32 29.73
CA LYS A 100 -35.38 -24.37 29.42
C LYS A 100 -36.02 -24.91 30.69
N THR A 101 -37.33 -25.08 30.67
CA THR A 101 -38.07 -25.68 31.78
C THR A 101 -37.73 -27.17 31.90
N PRO A 102 -38.00 -27.79 33.06
CA PRO A 102 -37.73 -29.23 33.25
C PRO A 102 -38.47 -30.12 32.24
N GLU A 103 -39.67 -29.72 31.83
CA GLU A 103 -40.52 -30.44 30.87
C GLU A 103 -39.93 -30.38 29.45
N GLU A 104 -39.57 -29.19 28.97
CA GLU A 104 -38.89 -29.00 27.67
C GLU A 104 -37.55 -29.75 27.59
N LYS A 105 -36.84 -29.86 28.72
CA LYS A 105 -35.62 -30.68 28.83
C LYS A 105 -35.92 -32.17 28.70
N ARG A 106 -37.02 -32.66 29.28
CA ARG A 106 -37.42 -34.07 29.17
C ARG A 106 -37.84 -34.41 27.74
N GLU A 107 -38.66 -33.57 27.13
CA GLU A 107 -39.12 -33.76 25.74
C GLU A 107 -37.96 -33.71 24.73
N SER A 108 -37.05 -32.74 24.87
CA SER A 108 -35.87 -32.67 23.98
C SER A 108 -34.93 -33.87 24.13
N ARG A 109 -34.88 -34.49 25.32
CA ARG A 109 -34.10 -35.71 25.56
C ARG A 109 -34.77 -36.95 24.96
N GLN A 110 -36.10 -37.04 25.01
CA GLN A 110 -36.87 -38.10 24.34
C GLN A 110 -36.72 -37.98 22.81
N LYS A 111 -36.99 -36.80 22.24
CA LYS A 111 -36.81 -36.54 20.80
C LYS A 111 -35.39 -36.89 20.32
N LYS A 112 -34.34 -36.59 21.11
CA LYS A 112 -32.97 -37.02 20.80
C LYS A 112 -32.80 -38.54 20.79
N LYS A 113 -33.37 -39.25 21.76
CA LYS A 113 -33.31 -40.72 21.81
C LYS A 113 -34.03 -41.34 20.62
N ASP A 114 -35.18 -40.80 20.25
CA ASP A 114 -35.97 -41.28 19.11
C ASP A 114 -35.24 -41.04 17.78
N LEU A 115 -34.60 -39.88 17.62
CA LEU A 115 -33.75 -39.58 16.47
C LEU A 115 -32.52 -40.51 16.38
N ILE A 116 -31.85 -40.79 17.51
CA ILE A 116 -30.72 -41.72 17.55
C ILE A 116 -31.19 -43.14 17.20
N LYS A 117 -32.34 -43.57 17.72
CA LYS A 117 -32.91 -44.88 17.43
C LYS A 117 -33.35 -45.00 15.96
N ALA A 118 -33.89 -43.93 15.38
CA ALA A 118 -34.22 -43.87 13.96
C ALA A 118 -32.96 -43.91 13.08
N ALA A 119 -31.92 -43.14 13.39
CA ALA A 119 -30.64 -43.15 12.67
C ALA A 119 -29.93 -44.52 12.75
N ALA A 120 -29.95 -45.18 13.93
CA ALA A 120 -29.44 -46.53 14.07
C ALA A 120 -30.23 -47.55 13.24
N ARG A 121 -31.55 -47.37 13.15
CA ARG A 121 -32.43 -48.23 12.34
C ARG A 121 -32.23 -48.00 10.83
N GLU A 122 -31.94 -46.79 10.39
CA GLU A 122 -31.57 -46.52 8.99
C GLU A 122 -30.18 -47.03 8.64
N LEU A 123 -29.21 -46.92 9.55
CA LEU A 123 -27.87 -47.49 9.35
C LEU A 123 -27.91 -49.01 9.20
N LEU A 124 -28.73 -49.70 10.00
CA LEU A 124 -28.92 -51.17 9.90
C LEU A 124 -29.62 -51.60 8.60
N LYS A 125 -30.51 -50.76 8.04
CA LYS A 125 -31.19 -51.02 6.77
C LYS A 125 -30.30 -50.79 5.55
N ASN A 126 -29.25 -49.98 5.66
CA ASN A 126 -28.30 -49.69 4.59
C ASN A 126 -27.08 -50.64 4.59
N THR A 127 -27.03 -51.58 5.54
CA THR A 127 -25.98 -52.61 5.66
C THR A 127 -26.42 -54.01 5.20
N GLU A 128 -27.67 -54.15 4.75
CA GLU A 128 -28.18 -55.29 3.96
C GLU A 128 -28.24 -54.90 2.48
#